data_AF-A0A940T8G4-F1
#
_entry.id   AF-A0A940T8G4-F1
#
_cell.length_a   1.000
_cell.length_b   1.000
_cell.length_c   1.000
_cell.angle_alpha   90.00
_cell.angle_beta   90.00
_cell.angle_gamma   90.00
#
_symmetry.space_group_name_H-M   'P 1'
#
loop_
_entity.id
_entity.type
_entity.pdbx_description
1 polymer ?
#
loop_
_entity_poly.entity_id
_entity_poly.type
_entity_poly.pdbx_seq_one_letter_code
_entity_poly.pdbx_strand_id
1 'polypeptide(L)'
;MKYKSLLALLLVPFMLTGCMQSKEPELTPEELERNALVEWFETGMGNEDKFPDLPDYRYYARTIGLDKDGLIQPEMWEIFYNEDININKEIDGKAIYLIRLDPNKLMEIWAENNETTAEDICRQIGTTPEELYYNFGHTSNSINYAKDHKSGKVGYSDIENEIFGDDNGEDRSIVFGTHFLYIDTAGKYKVTYESENDNFTVRQRDILKATSEVSHNYSDYTYDELYPGYFLDDVGIRRVLKLNIPNLWSKSVEKDIDTDASLMFNMSPYSYGCTKEDIIDLYPEANTDETEGEETETSESEVTE
;
A
#
# COMPACT_ATOMS: atom_id res chain seq x y z
N MET A 1 41.07 -63.42 55.67
CA MET A 1 41.74 -62.14 55.98
C MET A 1 41.09 -61.08 55.09
N LYS A 2 40.17 -60.22 55.57
CA LYS A 2 40.38 -58.80 55.97
C LYS A 2 41.38 -58.09 55.03
N TYR A 3 41.02 -57.07 54.23
CA TYR A 3 40.60 -55.68 54.57
C TYR A 3 39.75 -55.08 53.42
N LYS A 4 38.56 -54.51 53.68
CA LYS A 4 38.20 -53.08 53.94
C LYS A 4 38.31 -52.11 52.74
N SER A 5 37.11 -51.70 52.29
CA SER A 5 36.63 -50.41 51.75
C SER A 5 37.65 -49.28 51.54
N LEU A 6 37.62 -48.69 50.34
CA LEU A 6 37.51 -47.22 50.18
C LEU A 6 36.97 -46.86 48.79
N LEU A 7 35.74 -46.35 48.80
CA LEU A 7 35.05 -45.70 47.69
C LEU A 7 35.65 -44.29 47.54
N ALA A 8 36.11 -43.92 46.34
CA ALA A 8 36.50 -42.55 46.02
C ALA A 8 35.71 -42.11 44.77
N LEU A 9 34.61 -41.41 45.01
CA LEU A 9 33.86 -40.65 44.02
C LEU A 9 34.67 -39.39 43.67
N LEU A 10 35.19 -39.33 42.44
CA LEU A 10 35.72 -38.10 41.86
C LEU A 10 34.54 -37.21 41.47
N LEU A 11 34.27 -36.21 42.30
CA LEU A 11 33.40 -35.08 42.00
C LEU A 11 34.03 -34.26 40.87
N VAL A 12 33.48 -34.36 39.66
CA VAL A 12 33.74 -33.43 38.57
C VAL A 12 32.98 -32.13 38.90
N PRO A 13 33.62 -30.95 38.89
CA PRO A 13 32.89 -29.70 39.02
C PRO A 13 32.03 -29.51 37.76
N PHE A 14 30.72 -29.67 37.90
CA PHE A 14 29.74 -29.11 36.98
C PHE A 14 29.92 -27.59 37.03
N MET A 15 30.68 -27.05 36.06
CA MET A 15 30.59 -25.63 35.75
C MET A 15 29.20 -25.40 35.17
N LEU A 16 28.27 -24.98 36.03
CA LEU A 16 27.03 -24.35 35.63
C LEU A 16 27.41 -23.03 34.94
N THR A 17 27.69 -23.09 33.64
CA THR A 17 27.50 -21.93 32.77
C THR A 17 26.01 -21.68 32.75
N GLY A 18 25.53 -20.87 33.69
CA GLY A 18 24.19 -20.31 33.60
C GLY A 18 24.13 -19.52 32.31
N CYS A 19 23.50 -20.08 31.29
CA CYS A 19 22.92 -19.29 30.22
C CYS A 19 21.93 -18.35 30.92
N MET A 20 22.34 -17.11 31.15
CA MET A 20 21.39 -16.02 31.22
C MET A 20 20.73 -15.99 29.84
N GLN A 21 19.63 -16.73 29.68
CA GLN A 21 18.65 -16.36 28.67
C GLN A 21 18.24 -14.95 29.05
N SER A 22 18.66 -13.98 28.22
CA SER A 22 18.04 -12.67 28.22
C SER A 22 16.54 -12.91 28.12
N LYS A 23 15.82 -12.57 29.19
CA LYS A 23 14.36 -12.52 29.17
C LYS A 23 13.95 -11.26 28.40
N GLU A 24 14.33 -11.19 27.13
CA GLU A 24 13.55 -10.37 26.22
C GLU A 24 12.20 -11.10 26.08
N PRO A 25 11.06 -10.38 26.23
CA PRO A 25 9.78 -10.99 25.96
C PRO A 25 9.79 -11.54 24.52
N GLU A 26 9.36 -12.79 24.35
CA GLU A 26 9.11 -13.32 23.00
C GLU A 26 8.03 -12.45 22.35
N LEU A 27 8.37 -11.82 21.24
CA LEU A 27 7.44 -11.00 20.47
C LEU A 27 6.28 -11.86 19.97
N THR A 28 5.08 -11.30 19.93
CA THR A 28 3.93 -11.99 19.33
C THR A 28 4.08 -12.09 17.81
N PRO A 29 3.38 -13.03 17.14
CA PRO A 29 3.39 -13.09 15.67
C PRO A 29 3.04 -11.76 15.01
N GLU A 30 2.05 -11.05 15.54
CA GLU A 30 1.62 -9.73 15.03
C GLU A 30 2.71 -8.68 15.21
N GLU A 31 3.45 -8.70 16.32
CA GLU A 31 4.59 -7.81 16.54
C GLU A 31 5.75 -8.13 15.58
N LEU A 32 5.99 -9.40 15.28
CA LEU A 32 7.01 -9.83 14.33
C LEU A 32 6.65 -9.42 12.89
N GLU A 33 5.39 -9.57 12.49
CA GLU A 33 4.89 -9.09 11.19
C GLU A 33 5.00 -7.57 11.08
N ARG A 34 4.57 -6.83 12.11
CA ARG A 34 4.71 -5.37 12.15
C ARG A 34 6.17 -4.94 12.04
N ASN A 35 7.07 -5.59 12.78
CA ASN A 35 8.51 -5.27 12.72
C ASN A 35 9.09 -5.55 11.33
N ALA A 36 8.65 -6.61 10.66
CA ALA A 36 9.06 -6.91 9.29
C ALA A 36 8.54 -5.87 8.28
N LEU A 37 7.31 -5.37 8.46
CA LEU A 37 6.78 -4.26 7.67
C LEU A 37 7.59 -2.98 7.89
N VAL A 38 7.84 -2.61 9.15
CA VAL A 38 8.68 -1.45 9.50
C VAL A 38 10.05 -1.55 8.84
N GLU A 39 10.72 -2.71 8.94
CA GLU A 39 12.02 -2.92 8.30
C GLU A 39 11.94 -2.74 6.78
N TRP A 40 10.86 -3.22 6.14
CA TRP A 40 10.66 -3.06 4.70
C TRP A 40 10.44 -1.59 4.31
N PHE A 41 9.63 -0.84 5.06
CA PHE A 41 9.42 0.59 4.79
C PHE A 41 10.70 1.41 5.03
N GLU A 42 11.45 1.13 6.09
CA GLU A 42 12.66 1.88 6.44
C GLU A 42 13.88 1.53 5.55
N THR A 43 14.01 0.27 5.14
CA THR A 43 15.23 -0.22 4.46
C THR A 43 14.98 -0.90 3.12
N GLY A 44 13.77 -1.40 2.90
CA GLY A 44 13.36 -2.09 1.68
C GLY A 44 13.02 -1.14 0.55
N MET A 45 12.21 -0.12 0.83
CA MET A 45 11.74 0.84 -0.18
C MET A 45 12.87 1.60 -0.89
N GLY A 46 13.98 1.88 -0.19
CA GLY A 46 15.13 2.56 -0.78
C GLY A 46 16.06 1.65 -1.61
N ASN A 47 15.75 0.35 -1.71
CA ASN A 47 16.63 -0.67 -2.27
C ASN A 47 16.01 -1.34 -3.51
N GLU A 48 16.63 -1.12 -4.68
CA GLU A 48 16.15 -1.65 -5.98
C GLU A 48 16.11 -3.19 -6.05
N ASP A 49 16.93 -3.90 -5.26
CA ASP A 49 16.87 -5.37 -5.21
C ASP A 49 15.63 -5.88 -4.44
N LYS A 50 15.13 -5.09 -3.48
CA LYS A 50 13.94 -5.40 -2.67
C LYS A 50 12.67 -4.80 -3.24
N PHE A 51 12.78 -3.66 -3.93
CA PHE A 51 11.71 -2.94 -4.59
C PHE A 51 12.13 -2.60 -6.03
N PRO A 52 11.96 -3.54 -6.98
CA PRO A 52 12.43 -3.39 -8.36
C PRO A 52 11.81 -2.20 -9.11
N ASP A 53 10.61 -1.79 -8.72
CA ASP A 53 9.85 -0.71 -9.35
C ASP A 53 10.21 0.69 -8.79
N LEU A 54 11.13 0.76 -7.84
CA LEU A 54 11.68 2.02 -7.29
C LEU A 54 12.08 3.06 -8.35
N PRO A 55 12.67 2.71 -9.51
CA PRO A 55 12.94 3.68 -10.57
C PRO A 55 11.69 4.43 -11.05
N ASP A 56 10.54 3.77 -11.20
CA ASP A 56 9.30 4.38 -11.68
C ASP A 56 8.79 5.44 -10.70
N TYR A 57 8.84 5.16 -9.39
CA TYR A 57 8.49 6.14 -8.36
C TYR A 57 9.44 7.34 -8.36
N ARG A 58 10.74 7.11 -8.53
CA ARG A 58 11.75 8.19 -8.58
C ARG A 58 11.61 9.06 -9.82
N TYR A 59 11.20 8.46 -10.92
CA TYR A 59 10.89 9.13 -12.16
C TYR A 59 9.62 9.96 -12.01
N TYR A 60 8.53 9.36 -11.51
CA TYR A 60 7.28 10.07 -11.28
C TYR A 60 7.42 11.23 -10.27
N ALA A 61 8.17 11.05 -9.17
CA ALA A 61 8.41 12.09 -8.17
C ALA A 61 8.96 13.38 -8.80
N ARG A 62 9.92 13.26 -9.73
CA ARG A 62 10.50 14.41 -10.44
C ARG A 62 9.50 15.09 -11.37
N THR A 63 8.63 14.31 -11.99
CA THR A 63 7.57 14.81 -12.87
C THR A 63 6.62 15.73 -12.12
N ILE A 64 6.34 15.42 -10.84
CA ILE A 64 5.49 16.24 -9.97
C ILE A 64 6.30 17.16 -9.04
N GLY A 65 7.51 17.54 -9.42
CA GLY A 65 8.30 18.58 -8.72
C GLY A 65 8.88 18.19 -7.37
N LEU A 66 8.84 16.91 -7.00
CA LEU A 66 9.46 16.40 -5.78
C LEU A 66 10.91 15.97 -5.99
N ASP A 67 11.65 15.88 -4.88
CA ASP A 67 12.92 15.18 -4.86
C ASP A 67 12.73 13.71 -5.25
N LYS A 68 13.80 13.09 -5.79
CA LYS A 68 13.71 11.73 -6.35
C LYS A 68 13.13 10.70 -5.38
N ASP A 69 13.37 10.84 -4.07
CA ASP A 69 12.89 9.91 -3.06
C ASP A 69 11.66 10.44 -2.31
N GLY A 70 11.02 11.51 -2.81
CA GLY A 70 9.88 12.17 -2.15
C GLY A 70 8.62 11.32 -2.05
N LEU A 71 8.45 10.34 -2.96
CA LEU A 71 7.31 9.41 -2.95
C LEU A 71 7.57 8.10 -2.22
N ILE A 72 8.81 7.84 -1.78
CA ILE A 72 9.16 6.57 -1.12
C ILE A 72 9.31 6.72 0.40
N GLN A 73 8.90 7.88 0.95
CA GLN A 73 8.82 8.06 2.39
C GLN A 73 7.62 7.26 2.93
N PRO A 74 7.72 6.59 4.09
CA PRO A 74 6.64 5.74 4.61
C PRO A 74 5.29 6.44 4.74
N GLU A 75 5.27 7.72 5.09
CA GLU A 75 4.05 8.53 5.23
C GLU A 75 3.30 8.80 3.92
N MET A 76 3.91 8.50 2.77
CA MET A 76 3.28 8.61 1.45
C MET A 76 2.42 7.38 1.11
N TRP A 77 2.42 6.36 1.96
CA TRP A 77 1.85 5.05 1.67
C TRP A 77 0.78 4.66 2.67
N GLU A 78 -0.25 3.99 2.16
CA GLU A 78 -1.23 3.28 2.97
C GLU A 78 -0.94 1.78 2.92
N ILE A 79 -1.16 1.12 4.05
CA ILE A 79 -0.96 -0.32 4.23
C ILE A 79 -2.28 -0.93 4.66
N PHE A 80 -2.67 -2.02 4.02
CA PHE A 80 -3.91 -2.72 4.28
C PHE A 80 -3.63 -4.18 4.62
N TYR A 81 -4.36 -4.68 5.62
CA TYR A 81 -4.43 -6.10 5.95
C TYR A 81 -5.89 -6.50 6.10
N ASN A 82 -6.32 -7.41 5.24
CA ASN A 82 -7.69 -7.90 5.21
C ASN A 82 -7.71 -9.41 5.47
N GLU A 83 -8.55 -9.85 6.40
CA GLU A 83 -8.63 -11.25 6.82
C GLU A 83 -9.16 -12.17 5.71
N ASP A 84 -10.07 -11.70 4.86
CA ASP A 84 -10.60 -12.51 3.75
C ASP A 84 -9.55 -12.76 2.67
N ILE A 85 -8.62 -11.81 2.48
CA ILE A 85 -7.44 -11.99 1.65
C ILE A 85 -6.48 -13.01 2.29
N ASN A 86 -6.35 -12.97 3.63
CA ASN A 86 -5.43 -13.77 4.42
C ASN A 86 -6.04 -15.06 4.99
N ILE A 87 -7.17 -15.53 4.45
CA ILE A 87 -7.92 -16.68 4.98
C ILE A 87 -7.09 -17.96 5.10
N ASN A 88 -6.03 -18.11 4.30
CA ASN A 88 -5.16 -19.28 4.30
C ASN A 88 -3.83 -19.07 5.06
N LYS A 89 -3.62 -17.92 5.72
CA LYS A 89 -2.37 -17.55 6.40
C LYS A 89 -1.83 -18.65 7.33
N GLU A 90 -2.72 -19.27 8.11
CA GLU A 90 -2.36 -20.35 9.05
C GLU A 90 -1.95 -21.68 8.35
N ILE A 91 -2.32 -21.83 7.08
CA ILE A 91 -2.06 -23.04 6.28
C ILE A 91 -0.81 -22.84 5.43
N ASP A 92 -0.67 -21.69 4.76
CA ASP A 92 0.44 -21.40 3.86
C ASP A 92 1.64 -20.73 4.55
N GLY A 93 1.45 -20.22 5.78
CA GLY A 93 2.48 -19.49 6.50
C GLY A 93 2.84 -18.18 5.81
N LYS A 94 1.89 -17.54 5.12
CA LYS A 94 2.10 -16.34 4.32
C LYS A 94 1.04 -15.30 4.64
N ALA A 95 1.47 -14.17 5.20
CA ALA A 95 0.63 -12.99 5.29
C ALA A 95 0.81 -12.11 4.05
N ILE A 96 -0.28 -11.52 3.58
CA ILE A 96 -0.35 -10.63 2.42
C ILE A 96 -0.87 -9.27 2.90
N TYR A 97 -0.05 -8.25 2.70
CA TYR A 97 -0.40 -6.86 2.92
C TYR A 97 -0.51 -6.16 1.57
N LEU A 98 -1.53 -5.33 1.41
CA LEU A 98 -1.70 -4.50 0.22
C LEU A 98 -1.15 -3.12 0.53
N ILE A 99 -0.32 -2.57 -0.35
CA ILE A 99 0.25 -1.24 -0.20
C ILE A 99 -0.06 -0.39 -1.42
N ARG A 100 -0.26 0.91 -1.23
CA ARG A 100 -0.37 1.89 -2.32
C ARG A 100 0.13 3.25 -1.85
N LEU A 101 0.45 4.14 -2.80
CA LEU A 101 0.55 5.56 -2.49
C LEU A 101 -0.80 6.07 -1.98
N ASP A 102 -0.79 6.91 -0.95
CA ASP A 102 -1.99 7.58 -0.44
C ASP A 102 -2.48 8.59 -1.50
N PRO A 103 -3.69 8.39 -2.08
CA PRO A 103 -4.24 9.33 -3.05
C PRO A 103 -4.43 10.73 -2.48
N ASN A 104 -4.70 10.88 -1.18
CA ASN A 104 -4.87 12.19 -0.56
C ASN A 104 -3.55 12.95 -0.54
N LYS A 105 -2.43 12.27 -0.24
CA LYS A 105 -1.09 12.87 -0.29
C LYS A 105 -0.71 13.27 -1.71
N LEU A 106 -1.00 12.43 -2.70
CA LEU A 106 -0.79 12.79 -4.10
C LEU A 106 -1.65 14.00 -4.52
N MET A 107 -2.92 14.05 -4.10
CA MET A 107 -3.80 15.18 -4.35
C MET A 107 -3.29 16.48 -3.71
N GLU A 108 -2.76 16.43 -2.48
CA GLU A 108 -2.10 17.57 -1.83
C GLU A 108 -0.96 18.12 -2.68
N ILE A 109 -0.08 17.23 -3.18
CA ILE A 109 1.05 17.60 -4.05
C ILE A 109 0.57 18.20 -5.37
N TRP A 110 -0.40 17.57 -6.03
CA TRP A 110 -0.94 18.08 -7.29
C TRP A 110 -1.63 19.42 -7.11
N ALA A 111 -2.37 19.61 -6.02
CA ALA A 111 -3.02 20.87 -5.68
C ALA A 111 -2.00 21.99 -5.43
N GLU A 112 -0.94 21.72 -4.66
CA GLU A 112 0.13 22.67 -4.41
C GLU A 112 0.84 23.09 -5.70
N ASN A 113 1.21 22.12 -6.54
CA ASN A 113 1.89 22.37 -7.81
C ASN A 113 1.07 23.17 -8.82
N ASN A 114 -0.26 23.06 -8.75
CA ASN A 114 -1.19 23.75 -9.64
C ASN A 114 -1.81 25.01 -9.01
N GLU A 115 -1.31 25.46 -7.85
CA GLU A 115 -1.82 26.61 -7.10
C GLU A 115 -3.36 26.56 -6.91
N THR A 116 -3.89 25.37 -6.60
CA THR A 116 -5.34 25.08 -6.55
C THR A 116 -5.69 24.21 -5.33
N THR A 117 -6.91 23.67 -5.26
CA THR A 117 -7.34 22.73 -4.22
C THR A 117 -7.64 21.34 -4.79
N ALA A 118 -7.66 20.34 -3.92
CA ALA A 118 -8.02 18.97 -4.30
C ALA A 118 -9.43 18.89 -4.90
N GLU A 119 -10.39 19.65 -4.35
CA GLU A 119 -11.76 19.71 -4.88
C GLU A 119 -11.82 20.32 -6.28
N ASP A 120 -10.98 21.31 -6.56
CA ASP A 120 -10.94 21.98 -7.85
C ASP A 120 -10.34 21.08 -8.93
N ILE A 121 -9.24 20.36 -8.63
CA ILE A 121 -8.67 19.31 -9.49
C ILE A 121 -9.71 18.23 -9.77
N CYS A 122 -10.32 17.67 -8.72
CA CYS A 122 -11.34 16.62 -8.87
C CYS A 122 -12.51 17.10 -9.73
N ARG A 123 -12.97 18.33 -9.54
CA ARG A 123 -14.04 18.92 -10.36
C ARG A 123 -13.62 19.06 -11.83
N GLN A 124 -12.39 19.47 -12.11
CA GLN A 124 -11.84 19.60 -13.47
C GLN A 124 -11.86 18.25 -14.20
N ILE A 125 -11.49 17.16 -13.50
CA ILE A 125 -11.49 15.81 -14.07
C ILE A 125 -12.84 15.08 -13.92
N GLY A 126 -13.87 15.73 -13.37
CA GLY A 126 -15.24 15.22 -13.32
C GLY A 126 -15.55 14.22 -12.20
N THR A 127 -14.85 14.30 -11.06
CA THR A 127 -15.02 13.42 -9.89
C THR A 127 -15.11 14.23 -8.59
N THR A 128 -15.15 13.55 -7.44
CA THR A 128 -14.92 14.13 -6.10
C THR A 128 -13.66 13.55 -5.46
N PRO A 129 -13.08 14.21 -4.44
CA PRO A 129 -11.96 13.63 -3.69
C PRO A 129 -12.26 12.23 -3.14
N GLU A 130 -13.46 12.00 -2.59
CA GLU A 130 -13.84 10.70 -2.05
C GLU A 130 -14.02 9.64 -3.15
N GLU A 131 -14.71 9.97 -4.25
CA GLU A 131 -14.85 9.06 -5.39
C GLU A 131 -13.47 8.67 -5.96
N LEU A 132 -12.55 9.64 -6.05
CA LEU A 132 -11.20 9.42 -6.54
C LEU A 132 -10.38 8.56 -5.56
N TYR A 133 -10.41 8.85 -4.25
CA TYR A 133 -9.66 8.10 -3.25
C TYR A 133 -10.02 6.61 -3.24
N TYR A 134 -11.32 6.30 -3.31
CA TYR A 134 -11.85 4.93 -3.30
C TYR A 134 -11.68 4.20 -4.63
N ASN A 135 -11.69 4.92 -5.75
CA ASN A 135 -11.57 4.34 -7.09
C ASN A 135 -10.21 4.63 -7.74
N PHE A 136 -9.21 4.98 -6.93
CA PHE A 136 -7.91 5.42 -7.40
C PHE A 136 -7.20 4.34 -8.22
N GLY A 137 -6.45 4.78 -9.21
CA GLY A 137 -5.61 3.93 -10.02
C GLY A 137 -5.02 4.70 -11.18
N HIS A 138 -4.73 4.02 -12.28
CA HIS A 138 -4.06 4.63 -13.42
C HIS A 138 -5.02 4.90 -14.58
N THR A 139 -4.71 5.93 -15.37
CA THR A 139 -5.50 6.29 -16.54
C THR A 139 -5.20 5.38 -17.72
N SER A 140 -6.16 5.20 -18.62
CA SER A 140 -5.97 4.42 -19.84
C SER A 140 -4.84 4.95 -20.73
N ASN A 141 -4.62 6.28 -20.75
CA ASN A 141 -3.55 6.91 -21.51
C ASN A 141 -2.16 6.59 -20.95
N SER A 142 -2.05 6.23 -19.66
CA SER A 142 -0.76 5.89 -19.05
C SER A 142 -0.25 4.49 -19.38
N ILE A 143 -1.13 3.58 -19.80
CA ILE A 143 -0.75 2.21 -20.12
C ILE A 143 0.27 2.22 -21.26
N ASN A 144 1.44 1.62 -21.03
CA ASN A 144 2.51 1.50 -22.04
C ASN A 144 2.84 2.83 -22.76
N TYR A 145 2.61 3.99 -22.12
CA TYR A 145 2.67 5.29 -22.79
C TYR A 145 3.98 5.49 -23.55
N ALA A 146 5.13 5.30 -22.89
CA ALA A 146 6.44 5.49 -23.50
C ALA A 146 6.68 4.63 -24.76
N LYS A 147 6.08 3.44 -24.83
CA LYS A 147 6.17 2.54 -25.99
C LYS A 147 5.19 2.96 -27.09
N ASP A 148 3.95 3.23 -26.72
CA ASP A 148 2.87 3.45 -27.69
C ASP A 148 2.87 4.89 -28.23
N HIS A 149 3.29 5.89 -27.44
CA HIS A 149 3.52 7.27 -27.88
C HIS A 149 4.61 7.34 -28.95
N LYS A 150 5.72 6.59 -28.79
CA LYS A 150 6.77 6.48 -29.84
C LYS A 150 6.23 5.97 -31.17
N SER A 151 5.16 5.17 -31.13
CA SER A 151 4.48 4.65 -32.33
C SER A 151 3.27 5.48 -32.76
N GLY A 152 2.98 6.62 -32.09
CA GLY A 152 1.87 7.52 -32.39
C GLY A 152 0.49 6.97 -32.02
N LYS A 153 0.42 6.00 -31.10
CA LYS A 153 -0.82 5.32 -30.70
C LYS A 153 -1.49 5.89 -29.46
N VAL A 154 -0.80 6.64 -28.62
CA VAL A 154 -1.38 7.31 -27.46
C VAL A 154 -0.77 8.70 -27.33
N GLY A 155 -1.49 9.62 -26.72
CA GLY A 155 -1.00 10.93 -26.30
C GLY A 155 -1.64 11.33 -24.97
N TYR A 156 -1.04 12.30 -24.28
CA TYR A 156 -1.66 12.94 -23.12
C TYR A 156 -2.41 14.19 -23.52
N SER A 157 -3.52 14.44 -22.83
CA SER A 157 -4.20 15.72 -22.95
C SER A 157 -3.47 16.77 -22.12
N ASP A 158 -3.62 18.04 -22.47
CA ASP A 158 -3.01 19.14 -21.69
C ASP A 158 -3.44 19.08 -20.22
N ILE A 159 -4.71 18.73 -19.95
CA ILE A 159 -5.26 18.58 -18.59
C ILE A 159 -4.57 17.42 -17.85
N GLU A 160 -4.33 16.31 -18.53
CA GLU A 160 -3.70 15.14 -17.90
C GLU A 160 -2.23 15.40 -17.55
N ASN A 161 -1.51 16.07 -18.43
CA ASN A 161 -0.13 16.51 -18.19
C ASN A 161 -0.05 17.57 -17.09
N GLU A 162 -0.98 18.51 -17.05
CA GLU A 162 -1.02 19.57 -16.03
C GLU A 162 -1.24 18.98 -14.62
N ILE A 163 -2.18 18.04 -14.49
CA ILE A 163 -2.56 17.50 -13.19
C ILE A 163 -1.61 16.38 -12.75
N PHE A 164 -1.39 15.38 -13.61
CA PHE A 164 -0.62 14.18 -13.23
C PHE A 164 0.85 14.29 -13.60
N GLY A 165 1.25 15.34 -14.33
CA GLY A 165 2.61 15.58 -14.77
C GLY A 165 2.98 14.86 -16.07
N ASP A 166 3.99 15.40 -16.76
CA ASP A 166 4.52 14.86 -18.00
C ASP A 166 5.22 13.50 -17.79
N ASP A 167 5.02 12.59 -18.74
CA ASP A 167 5.78 11.34 -18.80
C ASP A 167 7.28 11.57 -18.96
N ASN A 168 8.07 10.91 -18.12
CA ASN A 168 9.52 10.92 -18.22
C ASN A 168 10.11 9.50 -18.33
N GLY A 169 9.27 8.52 -18.68
CA GLY A 169 9.64 7.15 -18.99
C GLY A 169 9.31 6.14 -17.89
N GLU A 170 8.57 6.54 -16.86
CA GLU A 170 8.03 5.68 -15.83
C GLU A 170 6.81 4.85 -16.31
N ASP A 171 6.55 3.75 -15.62
CA ASP A 171 5.28 3.05 -15.73
C ASP A 171 4.27 3.58 -14.70
N ARG A 172 3.38 4.48 -15.12
CA ARG A 172 2.37 5.07 -14.23
C ARG A 172 1.31 4.06 -13.77
N SER A 173 1.15 2.95 -14.47
CA SER A 173 0.24 1.88 -14.03
C SER A 173 0.74 1.18 -12.77
N ILE A 174 2.08 1.11 -12.64
CA ILE A 174 2.75 0.68 -11.42
C ILE A 174 2.61 1.75 -10.35
N VAL A 175 3.00 3.00 -10.63
CA VAL A 175 3.04 4.05 -9.59
C VAL A 175 1.69 4.28 -8.90
N PHE A 176 0.57 4.21 -9.63
CA PHE A 176 -0.78 4.38 -9.08
C PHE A 176 -1.48 3.05 -8.72
N GLY A 177 -0.78 1.93 -8.85
CA GLY A 177 -1.29 0.60 -8.55
C GLY A 177 -1.30 0.29 -7.04
N THR A 178 -2.07 -0.74 -6.68
CA THR A 178 -1.87 -1.45 -5.41
C THR A 178 -0.87 -2.58 -5.64
N HIS A 179 0.05 -2.74 -4.70
CA HIS A 179 1.07 -3.77 -4.69
C HIS A 179 0.96 -4.66 -3.46
N PHE A 180 1.74 -5.73 -3.45
CA PHE A 180 1.63 -6.79 -2.46
C PHE A 180 2.94 -6.98 -1.72
N LEU A 181 2.88 -6.94 -0.39
CA LEU A 181 3.96 -7.37 0.50
C LEU A 181 3.60 -8.71 1.11
N TYR A 182 4.45 -9.69 0.86
CA TYR A 182 4.32 -11.03 1.38
C TYR A 182 5.28 -11.28 2.52
N ILE A 183 4.75 -11.64 3.68
CA ILE A 183 5.54 -11.97 4.86
C ILE A 183 5.47 -13.47 5.09
N ASP A 184 6.63 -14.13 5.09
CA ASP A 184 6.78 -15.53 5.47
C ASP A 184 6.68 -15.69 7.00
N THR A 185 5.48 -15.98 7.49
CA THR A 185 5.16 -16.14 8.92
C THR A 185 5.56 -17.50 9.48
N ALA A 186 5.81 -18.51 8.62
CA ALA A 186 6.37 -19.79 9.02
C ALA A 186 7.91 -19.76 9.19
N GLY A 187 8.55 -18.74 8.63
CA GLY A 187 10.00 -18.57 8.59
C GLY A 187 10.52 -17.43 9.46
N LYS A 188 11.37 -16.59 8.86
CA LYS A 188 12.05 -15.47 9.53
C LYS A 188 11.34 -14.12 9.30
N TYR A 189 10.04 -14.13 8.99
CA TYR A 189 9.28 -12.92 8.66
C TYR A 189 9.92 -12.14 7.50
N LYS A 190 10.44 -12.87 6.50
CA LYS A 190 11.03 -12.24 5.32
C LYS A 190 9.92 -11.62 4.49
N VAL A 191 10.09 -10.34 4.13
CA VAL A 191 9.20 -9.62 3.23
C VAL A 191 9.63 -9.79 1.77
N THR A 192 8.67 -10.05 0.88
CA THR A 192 8.84 -10.07 -0.58
C THR A 192 7.80 -9.15 -1.22
N TYR A 193 8.23 -8.32 -2.16
CA TYR A 193 7.38 -7.40 -2.92
C TYR A 193 6.94 -8.03 -4.25
N GLU A 194 5.69 -7.83 -4.66
CA GLU A 194 5.20 -8.04 -6.02
C GLU A 194 4.31 -6.87 -6.45
N SER A 195 4.48 -6.38 -7.68
CA SER A 195 3.63 -5.34 -8.25
C SER A 195 2.31 -5.86 -8.81
N GLU A 196 2.28 -7.11 -9.24
CA GLU A 196 1.14 -7.75 -9.90
C GLU A 196 0.89 -9.15 -9.33
N ASN A 197 -0.37 -9.58 -9.32
CA ASN A 197 -0.72 -10.94 -8.93
C ASN A 197 -2.04 -11.42 -9.58
N ASP A 198 -1.95 -12.49 -10.37
CA ASP A 198 -3.08 -13.04 -11.13
C ASP A 198 -4.29 -13.42 -10.28
N ASN A 199 -4.06 -13.95 -9.07
CA ASN A 199 -5.17 -14.34 -8.18
C ASN A 199 -5.93 -13.10 -7.70
N PHE A 200 -5.23 -12.01 -7.42
CA PHE A 200 -5.85 -10.75 -7.05
C PHE A 200 -6.55 -10.09 -8.23
N THR A 201 -6.03 -10.23 -9.45
CA THR A 201 -6.74 -9.80 -10.66
C THR A 201 -8.09 -10.53 -10.81
N VAL A 202 -8.12 -11.85 -10.59
CA VAL A 202 -9.39 -12.61 -10.61
C VAL A 202 -10.33 -12.15 -9.51
N ARG A 203 -9.85 -12.00 -8.28
CA ARG A 203 -10.64 -11.50 -7.15
C ARG A 203 -11.25 -10.14 -7.43
N GLN A 204 -10.46 -9.21 -7.94
CA GLN A 204 -10.91 -7.86 -8.30
C GLN A 204 -12.04 -7.92 -9.34
N ARG A 205 -11.90 -8.79 -10.36
CA ARG A 205 -12.94 -8.99 -11.36
C ARG A 205 -14.23 -9.56 -10.77
N ASP A 206 -14.12 -10.52 -9.86
CA ASP A 206 -15.29 -11.12 -9.21
C ASP A 206 -16.05 -10.11 -8.34
N ILE A 207 -15.32 -9.31 -7.53
CA ILE A 207 -15.90 -8.29 -6.66
C ILE A 207 -16.59 -7.20 -7.48
N LEU A 208 -15.94 -6.74 -8.55
CA LEU A 208 -16.44 -5.65 -9.39
C LEU A 208 -17.34 -6.13 -10.53
N LYS A 209 -17.62 -7.44 -10.60
CA LYS A 209 -18.40 -8.07 -11.68
C LYS A 209 -17.86 -7.75 -13.08
N ALA A 210 -16.53 -7.64 -13.20
CA ALA A 210 -15.85 -7.25 -14.42
C ALA A 210 -15.65 -8.44 -15.37
N THR A 211 -16.54 -8.52 -16.36
CA THR A 211 -16.58 -9.61 -17.35
C THR A 211 -15.89 -9.25 -18.66
N SER A 212 -15.76 -7.95 -18.95
CA SER A 212 -15.10 -7.43 -20.16
C SER A 212 -13.58 -7.58 -20.04
N GLU A 213 -12.93 -7.72 -21.19
CA GLU A 213 -11.48 -7.50 -21.27
C GLU A 213 -11.16 -6.03 -21.00
N VAL A 214 -9.94 -5.74 -20.55
CA VAL A 214 -9.51 -4.34 -20.36
C VAL A 214 -9.51 -3.64 -21.71
N SER A 215 -10.40 -2.67 -21.86
CA SER A 215 -10.47 -1.74 -22.99
C SER A 215 -10.15 -0.31 -22.57
N HIS A 216 -9.62 0.48 -23.50
CA HIS A 216 -9.37 1.90 -23.34
C HIS A 216 -10.63 2.75 -23.60
N ASN A 217 -11.68 2.18 -24.19
CA ASN A 217 -12.91 2.89 -24.50
C ASN A 217 -13.95 2.67 -23.40
N TYR A 218 -14.54 3.74 -22.90
CA TYR A 218 -15.59 3.71 -21.89
C TYR A 218 -16.84 2.94 -22.37
N SER A 219 -17.16 3.05 -23.65
CA SER A 219 -18.31 2.43 -24.32
C SER A 219 -18.20 0.91 -24.46
N ASP A 220 -17.01 0.33 -24.27
CA ASP A 220 -16.80 -1.13 -24.31
C ASP A 220 -17.22 -1.81 -23.01
N TYR A 221 -17.37 -1.07 -21.92
CA TYR A 221 -17.74 -1.62 -20.61
C TYR A 221 -19.24 -1.80 -20.47
N THR A 222 -19.63 -2.88 -19.79
CA THR A 222 -21.04 -3.17 -19.50
C THR A 222 -21.60 -2.23 -18.44
N TYR A 223 -22.93 -2.15 -18.34
CA TYR A 223 -23.60 -1.38 -17.28
C TYR A 223 -23.09 -1.79 -15.89
N ASP A 224 -22.95 -3.08 -15.61
CA ASP A 224 -22.50 -3.53 -14.29
C ASP A 224 -21.05 -3.14 -13.96
N GLU A 225 -20.21 -2.88 -14.98
CA GLU A 225 -18.81 -2.47 -14.83
C GLU A 225 -18.64 -0.95 -14.71
N LEU A 226 -19.57 -0.20 -15.30
CA LEU A 226 -19.63 1.26 -15.21
C LEU A 226 -20.26 1.73 -13.89
N TYR A 227 -21.08 0.88 -13.28
CA TYR A 227 -21.78 1.17 -12.03
C TYR A 227 -21.11 0.46 -10.85
N PRO A 228 -21.38 0.91 -9.61
CA PRO A 228 -20.72 0.33 -8.44
C PRO A 228 -21.02 -1.17 -8.27
N GLY A 229 -19.96 -1.97 -8.10
CA GLY A 229 -20.09 -3.37 -7.71
C GLY A 229 -20.65 -3.49 -6.29
N TYR A 230 -20.23 -2.57 -5.42
CA TYR A 230 -20.69 -2.37 -4.05
C TYR A 230 -20.40 -0.94 -3.58
N PHE A 231 -20.77 -0.60 -2.33
CA PHE A 231 -20.59 0.73 -1.75
C PHE A 231 -19.81 0.67 -0.43
N LEU A 232 -18.96 1.66 -0.18
CA LEU A 232 -18.29 1.94 1.09
C LEU A 232 -18.44 3.42 1.42
N ASP A 233 -18.89 3.76 2.63
CA ASP A 233 -19.16 5.14 3.04
C ASP A 233 -19.97 5.95 2.00
N ASP A 234 -21.04 5.34 1.47
CA ASP A 234 -21.87 5.89 0.39
C ASP A 234 -21.14 6.17 -0.94
N VAL A 235 -19.85 5.81 -1.06
CA VAL A 235 -19.08 5.86 -2.30
C VAL A 235 -19.16 4.52 -3.02
N GLY A 236 -19.52 4.58 -4.30
CA GLY A 236 -19.58 3.39 -5.13
C GLY A 236 -18.19 2.95 -5.60
N ILE A 237 -17.85 1.68 -5.35
CA ILE A 237 -16.61 1.07 -5.82
C ILE A 237 -16.83 0.44 -7.19
N ARG A 238 -16.13 0.94 -8.20
CA ARG A 238 -16.36 0.65 -9.62
C ARG A 238 -15.13 0.01 -10.26
N ARG A 239 -15.32 -0.67 -11.40
CA ARG A 239 -14.21 -1.19 -12.22
C ARG A 239 -13.45 -0.07 -12.90
N VAL A 240 -14.18 0.87 -13.50
CA VAL A 240 -13.64 2.04 -14.17
C VAL A 240 -14.32 3.30 -13.65
N LEU A 241 -13.52 4.35 -13.45
CA LEU A 241 -14.01 5.70 -13.21
C LEU A 241 -13.86 6.50 -14.51
N LYS A 242 -14.97 7.08 -14.99
CA LYS A 242 -14.95 7.99 -16.13
C LYS A 242 -14.40 9.33 -15.70
N LEU A 243 -13.42 9.84 -16.43
CA LEU A 243 -12.89 11.18 -16.25
C LEU A 243 -13.37 12.12 -17.37
N ASN A 244 -13.53 13.40 -17.05
CA ASN A 244 -13.79 14.48 -18.01
C ASN A 244 -12.49 14.95 -18.69
N ILE A 245 -11.62 14.00 -19.03
CA ILE A 245 -10.36 14.23 -19.74
C ILE A 245 -10.52 13.59 -21.12
N PRO A 246 -10.11 14.24 -22.23
CA PRO A 246 -10.15 13.62 -23.54
C PRO A 246 -9.35 12.30 -23.59
N ASN A 247 -9.95 11.24 -24.12
CA ASN A 247 -9.22 10.01 -24.41
C ASN A 247 -8.40 10.21 -25.69
N LEU A 248 -7.11 9.98 -25.61
CA LEU A 248 -6.17 10.24 -26.70
C LEU A 248 -5.45 8.96 -27.15
N TRP A 249 -5.99 7.80 -26.79
CA TRP A 249 -5.62 6.52 -27.37
C TRP A 249 -6.00 6.49 -28.86
N SER A 250 -5.04 6.81 -29.75
CA SER A 250 -5.06 6.75 -31.21
C SER A 250 -6.24 7.40 -31.96
N LYS A 251 -6.31 8.74 -32.02
CA LYS A 251 -7.26 9.49 -32.89
C LYS A 251 -7.31 9.07 -34.37
N SER A 252 -6.35 8.28 -34.87
CA SER A 252 -6.19 7.94 -36.29
C SER A 252 -6.40 6.46 -36.65
N VAL A 253 -6.52 5.54 -35.69
CA VAL A 253 -6.48 4.08 -35.97
C VAL A 253 -7.82 3.39 -35.69
N GLU A 254 -8.61 3.87 -34.74
CA GLU A 254 -9.91 3.28 -34.39
C GLU A 254 -11.04 4.30 -34.62
N LYS A 255 -12.16 3.84 -35.20
CA LYS A 255 -13.31 4.70 -35.53
C LYS A 255 -14.21 5.00 -34.33
N ASP A 256 -14.02 4.27 -33.23
CA ASP A 256 -14.99 4.18 -32.14
C ASP A 256 -14.36 4.52 -30.77
N ILE A 257 -13.38 5.42 -30.74
CA ILE A 257 -12.78 5.89 -29.48
C ILE A 257 -13.69 6.91 -28.81
N ASP A 258 -13.88 6.79 -27.50
CA ASP A 258 -14.57 7.79 -26.68
C ASP A 258 -13.69 9.03 -26.48
N THR A 259 -13.60 9.89 -27.50
CA THR A 259 -12.68 11.04 -27.53
C THR A 259 -12.85 12.02 -26.38
N ASP A 260 -14.02 12.02 -25.74
CA ASP A 260 -14.39 12.95 -24.67
C ASP A 260 -14.20 12.36 -23.27
N ALA A 261 -13.75 11.09 -23.15
CA ALA A 261 -13.73 10.39 -21.88
C ALA A 261 -12.56 9.41 -21.72
N SER A 262 -11.56 9.82 -20.96
CA SER A 262 -10.51 8.95 -20.41
C SER A 262 -11.08 8.09 -19.29
N LEU A 263 -10.49 6.92 -19.12
CA LEU A 263 -10.82 5.97 -18.06
C LEU A 263 -9.71 5.97 -17.02
N MET A 264 -10.09 5.92 -15.74
CA MET A 264 -9.20 5.47 -14.68
C MET A 264 -9.59 4.03 -14.30
N PHE A 265 -8.64 3.11 -14.44
CA PHE A 265 -8.80 1.74 -13.97
C PHE A 265 -8.64 1.72 -12.46
N ASN A 266 -9.68 1.31 -11.75
CA ASN A 266 -9.63 1.26 -10.31
C ASN A 266 -8.66 0.16 -9.87
N MET A 267 -7.58 0.57 -9.22
CA MET A 267 -6.54 -0.30 -8.68
C MET A 267 -6.44 -0.16 -7.17
N SER A 268 -7.41 0.47 -6.51
CA SER A 268 -7.37 0.70 -5.06
C SER A 268 -7.47 -0.62 -4.26
N PRO A 269 -7.00 -0.68 -3.01
CA PRO A 269 -7.18 -1.85 -2.14
C PRO A 269 -8.65 -2.25 -1.97
N TYR A 270 -9.55 -1.27 -2.02
CA TYR A 270 -10.99 -1.49 -2.00
C TYR A 270 -11.44 -2.35 -3.20
N SER A 271 -10.88 -2.16 -4.38
CA SER A 271 -11.17 -3.01 -5.54
C SER A 271 -10.88 -4.52 -5.31
N TYR A 272 -10.05 -4.85 -4.31
CA TYR A 272 -9.73 -6.22 -3.89
C TYR A 272 -10.52 -6.68 -2.65
N GLY A 273 -11.45 -5.87 -2.15
CA GLY A 273 -12.34 -6.18 -1.05
C GLY A 273 -11.91 -5.64 0.32
N CYS A 274 -10.86 -4.80 0.37
CA CYS A 274 -10.53 -4.09 1.60
C CYS A 274 -11.60 -3.03 1.94
N THR A 275 -11.55 -2.58 3.19
CA THR A 275 -12.32 -1.49 3.78
C THR A 275 -11.38 -0.56 4.56
N LYS A 276 -11.89 0.54 5.10
CA LYS A 276 -11.08 1.44 5.94
C LYS A 276 -10.63 0.80 7.25
N GLU A 277 -11.36 -0.19 7.75
CA GLU A 277 -11.01 -0.93 8.97
C GLU A 277 -9.76 -1.80 8.76
N ASP A 278 -9.42 -2.11 7.51
CA ASP A 278 -8.24 -2.88 7.15
C ASP A 278 -6.96 -2.03 7.08
N ILE A 279 -7.05 -0.69 7.21
CA ILE A 279 -5.89 0.20 7.19
C ILE A 279 -5.08 0.00 8.48
N ILE A 280 -3.77 -0.21 8.32
CA ILE A 280 -2.84 -0.35 9.44
C ILE A 280 -2.05 0.93 9.60
N ASP A 281 -2.05 1.44 10.84
CA ASP A 281 -1.05 2.42 11.26
C ASP A 281 0.24 1.70 11.64
N LEU A 282 1.31 1.96 10.88
CA LEU A 282 2.62 1.36 11.09
C LEU A 282 3.37 2.00 12.27
N TYR A 283 3.07 3.27 12.56
CA TYR A 283 3.73 4.07 13.59
C TYR A 283 2.70 4.69 14.54
N PRO A 284 1.89 3.87 15.25
CA PRO A 284 0.89 4.39 16.16
C PRO A 284 1.58 5.27 17.22
N GLU A 285 1.08 6.48 17.41
CA GLU A 285 1.54 7.32 18.51
C GLU A 285 1.38 6.53 19.81
N ALA A 286 2.45 6.44 20.59
CA ALA A 286 2.39 5.79 21.90
C ALA A 286 1.36 6.55 22.74
N ASN A 287 0.20 5.94 23.01
CA ASN A 287 -0.82 6.48 23.89
C ASN A 287 -0.16 6.96 25.19
N THR A 288 0.00 8.27 25.35
CA THR A 288 0.36 8.89 26.62
C THR A 288 -0.87 8.87 27.52
N ASP A 289 -1.27 7.69 27.96
CA ASP A 289 -2.42 7.50 28.86
C ASP A 289 -2.11 6.44 29.93
N GLU A 290 -0.90 6.48 30.51
CA GLU A 290 -0.61 5.80 31.78
C GLU A 290 0.44 6.59 32.60
N THR A 291 0.11 7.79 33.08
CA THR A 291 0.76 8.35 34.29
C THR A 291 -0.06 9.46 34.96
N GLU A 292 -1.34 9.22 35.24
CA GLU A 292 -2.02 9.93 36.33
C GLU A 292 -2.47 8.91 37.37
N GLY A 293 -1.66 8.74 38.42
CA GLY A 293 -2.04 7.89 39.55
C GLY A 293 -0.88 7.43 40.42
N GLU A 294 -0.29 8.33 41.19
CA GLU A 294 0.14 8.10 42.57
C GLU A 294 0.65 9.42 43.18
N GLU A 295 -0.28 10.34 43.48
CA GLU A 295 -0.04 11.25 44.60
C GLU A 295 -0.20 10.43 45.88
N THR A 296 0.90 9.88 46.37
CA THR A 296 0.96 9.35 47.74
C THR A 296 0.66 10.46 48.72
N GLU A 297 -0.55 10.45 49.27
CA GLU A 297 -0.85 11.05 50.57
C GLU A 297 0.17 10.53 51.60
N THR A 298 1.02 11.42 52.10
CA THR A 298 1.68 11.21 53.39
C THR A 298 1.13 12.22 54.38
N SER A 299 0.06 11.79 55.06
CA SER A 299 -0.27 12.29 56.39
C SER A 299 0.64 11.57 57.40
N GLU A 300 1.51 12.30 58.10
CA GLU A 300 1.86 11.92 59.46
C GLU A 300 2.19 13.17 60.28
N SER A 301 1.38 13.35 61.30
CA SER A 301 1.46 14.33 62.38
C SER A 301 2.36 13.82 63.51
N GLU A 302 3.17 14.68 64.13
CA GLU A 302 3.52 14.71 65.59
C GLU A 302 4.52 15.87 65.83
N VAL A 303 4.13 17.02 66.40
CA VAL A 303 4.04 17.42 67.84
C VAL A 303 5.37 17.39 68.62
N THR A 304 5.67 18.55 69.25
CA THR A 304 6.57 18.91 70.38
C THR A 304 7.73 19.83 69.95
N GLU A 305 8.05 20.94 70.61
CA GLU A 305 7.69 21.57 71.91
C GLU A 305 7.82 23.10 71.77
#